data_AF-A0A6B2TBQ6-F1
#
_entry.id   AF-A0A6B2TBQ6-F1
#
_cell.length_a   1.000
_cell.length_b   1.000
_cell.length_c   1.000
_cell.angle_alpha   90.00
_cell.angle_beta   90.00
_cell.angle_gamma   90.00
#
_symmetry.space_group_name_H-M   'P 1'
#
loop_
_entity.id
_entity.type
_entity.pdbx_description
1 polymer ?
#
loop_
_entity_poly.entity_id
_entity_poly.type
_entity_poly.pdbx_seq_one_letter_code
_entity_poly.pdbx_strand_id
1 'polypeptide(L)' 'MSGAPDHLPAAVPSSPGEVLALLRTGAAQTRADIARMTGLARSTVSQRVDALIAHGFLAEEADG' A
#
# COMPACT_ATOMS: atom_id res chain seq x y z
N MET A 1 17.13 -28.24 16.88
CA MET A 1 17.48 -26.85 16.52
C MET A 1 17.25 -26.65 15.03
N SER A 2 16.02 -26.34 14.61
CA SER A 2 15.77 -25.86 13.25
C SER A 2 14.85 -24.66 13.41
N GLY A 3 15.48 -23.53 13.68
CA GLY A 3 14.83 -22.25 13.83
C GLY A 3 14.76 -21.59 12.45
N ALA A 4 13.54 -21.34 12.01
CA ALA A 4 13.11 -20.13 11.33
C ALA A 4 11.68 -20.45 10.90
N PRO A 5 10.67 -19.96 11.61
CA PRO A 5 9.34 -20.05 11.06
C PRO A 5 9.31 -19.21 9.78
N ASP A 6 8.76 -19.81 8.72
CA ASP A 6 8.57 -19.27 7.37
C ASP A 6 7.49 -18.16 7.38
N HIS A 7 7.71 -17.15 8.22
CA HIS A 7 6.89 -15.97 8.24
C HIS A 7 7.41 -15.05 7.14
N LEU A 8 6.89 -15.20 5.92
CA LEU A 8 6.64 -13.99 5.12
C LEU A 8 5.95 -13.03 6.10
N PRO A 9 6.55 -11.88 6.45
CA PRO A 9 5.98 -11.01 7.46
C PRO A 9 4.55 -10.77 7.01
N ALA A 10 3.58 -11.27 7.80
CA ALA A 10 2.17 -11.02 7.53
C ALA A 10 2.08 -9.52 7.35
N ALA A 11 1.87 -9.08 6.10
CA ALA A 11 1.99 -7.69 5.71
C ALA A 11 1.21 -6.93 6.76
N VAL A 12 1.90 -6.13 7.58
CA VAL A 12 1.26 -5.55 8.76
C VAL A 12 0.01 -4.86 8.25
N PRO A 13 -1.19 -5.27 8.70
CA PRO A 13 -2.42 -4.83 8.08
C PRO A 13 -2.38 -3.32 8.18
N SER A 14 -2.40 -2.66 7.04
CA SER A 14 -2.01 -1.26 6.90
C SER A 14 -0.49 -1.03 6.84
N SER A 15 0.24 -1.58 5.88
CA SER A 15 1.62 -1.15 5.58
C SER A 15 1.69 -0.34 4.27
N PRO A 16 2.71 0.51 4.05
CA PRO A 16 2.97 1.05 2.72
C PRO A 16 3.17 -0.03 1.66
N GLY A 17 3.75 -1.18 2.04
CA GLY A 17 3.94 -2.32 1.15
C GLY A 17 2.64 -2.97 0.69
N GLU A 18 1.62 -3.03 1.56
CA GLU A 18 0.29 -3.51 1.21
C GLU A 18 -0.41 -2.56 0.22
N VAL A 19 -0.32 -1.24 0.46
CA VAL A 19 -0.84 -0.23 -0.48
C VAL A 19 -0.18 -0.39 -1.86
N LEU A 20 1.13 -0.57 -1.89
CA LEU A 20 1.88 -0.81 -3.12
C LEU A 20 1.47 -2.12 -3.80
N ALA A 21 1.23 -3.19 -3.04
CA ALA A 21 0.78 -4.48 -3.59
C ALA A 21 -0.61 -4.38 -4.20
N LEU A 22 -1.55 -3.67 -3.56
CA LEU A 22 -2.90 -3.43 -4.09
C LEU A 22 -2.87 -2.67 -5.42
N LEU A 23 -2.04 -1.64 -5.52
CA LEU A 23 -1.86 -0.88 -6.77
C LEU A 23 -1.17 -1.71 -7.86
N ARG A 24 -0.12 -2.45 -7.50
CA ARG A 24 0.64 -3.30 -8.45
C ARG A 24 -0.20 -4.45 -9.01
N THR A 25 -1.09 -5.01 -8.20
CA THR A 25 -2.02 -6.07 -8.64
C THR A 25 -3.24 -5.52 -9.38
N GLY A 26 -3.41 -4.19 -9.44
CA GLY A 26 -4.59 -3.53 -10.02
C GLY A 26 -5.86 -3.69 -9.18
N ALA A 27 -5.75 -4.24 -7.97
CA ALA A 27 -6.87 -4.46 -7.06
C ALA A 27 -7.46 -3.13 -6.55
N ALA A 28 -6.61 -2.11 -6.43
CA ALA A 28 -7.01 -0.72 -6.22
C ALA A 28 -6.40 0.16 -7.32
N GLN A 29 -7.13 1.19 -7.76
CA GLN A 29 -6.64 2.16 -8.74
C GLN A 29 -6.67 3.59 -8.19
N THR A 30 -7.46 3.84 -7.15
CA THR A 30 -7.56 5.16 -6.51
C THR A 30 -7.25 5.10 -5.02
N ARG A 31 -6.91 6.25 -4.43
CA ARG A 31 -6.80 6.42 -2.98
C ARG A 31 -8.09 6.02 -2.24
N ALA A 32 -9.25 6.21 -2.86
CA ALA A 32 -10.54 5.82 -2.27
C ALA A 32 -10.71 4.30 -2.23
N ASP A 33 -10.30 3.59 -3.29
CA ASP A 33 -10.32 2.13 -3.32
C ASP A 33 -9.39 1.55 -2.25
N ILE A 34 -8.18 2.10 -2.12
CA ILE A 34 -7.23 1.69 -1.08
C ILE A 34 -7.86 1.85 0.31
N ALA A 35 -8.48 3.00 0.61
CA ALA A 35 -9.14 3.22 1.91
C ALA A 35 -10.27 2.22 2.17
N ARG A 36 -11.08 1.92 1.15
CA ARG A 36 -12.18 0.95 1.25
C ARG A 36 -11.67 -0.47 1.49
N MET A 37 -10.60 -0.89 0.82
CA MET A 37 -10.06 -2.24 0.91
C MET A 37 -9.25 -2.48 2.17
N THR A 38 -8.47 -1.48 2.59
CA THR A 38 -7.60 -1.57 3.78
C THR A 38 -8.30 -1.18 5.08
N GLY A 39 -9.47 -0.51 5.00
CA GLY A 39 -10.17 0.03 6.17
C GLY A 39 -9.48 1.25 6.81
N LEU A 40 -8.45 1.79 6.16
CA LEU A 40 -7.69 2.93 6.66
C LEU A 40 -8.44 4.24 6.53
N ALA A 41 -8.17 5.15 7.45
CA ALA A 41 -8.56 6.54 7.30
C ALA A 41 -7.94 7.14 6.02
N ARG A 42 -8.71 7.97 5.33
CA ARG A 42 -8.30 8.61 4.07
C ARG A 42 -6.99 9.39 4.20
N SER A 43 -6.77 10.06 5.34
CA SER A 43 -5.52 10.77 5.65
C SER A 43 -4.31 9.83 5.76
N THR A 44 -4.48 8.66 6.36
CA THR A 44 -3.45 7.62 6.46
C THR A 44 -3.11 7.05 5.09
N VAL A 45 -4.11 6.85 4.23
CA VAL A 45 -3.89 6.42 2.84
C VAL A 45 -3.10 7.47 2.08
N SER A 46 -3.51 8.74 2.15
CA SER A 46 -2.78 9.84 1.50
C SER A 46 -1.32 9.88 1.93
N GLN A 47 -1.03 9.88 3.24
CA GLN A 47 0.35 9.91 3.74
C GLN A 47 1.22 8.77 3.20
N ARG A 48 0.65 7.57 3.02
CA ARG A 48 1.40 6.41 2.51
C ARG A 48 1.61 6.46 1.02
N VAL A 49 0.58 6.86 0.28
CA VAL A 49 0.69 7.06 -1.16
C VAL A 49 1.72 8.15 -1.44
N ASP A 50 1.67 9.26 -0.70
CA ASP A 50 2.61 10.38 -0.83
C ASP A 50 4.04 9.95 -0.48
N ALA A 51 4.24 9.14 0.56
CA ALA A 51 5.55 8.57 0.88
C ALA A 51 6.07 7.65 -0.24
N LEU A 52 5.23 6.80 -0.81
CA LEU A 52 5.59 5.92 -1.92
C LEU A 52 5.96 6.72 -3.18
N ILE A 53 5.25 7.82 -3.46
CA ILE A 53 5.57 8.74 -4.55
C ILE A 53 6.90 9.46 -4.29
N ALA A 54 7.10 9.97 -3.08
CA ALA A 54 8.35 10.65 -2.69
C ALA A 54 9.58 9.74 -2.82
N HIS A 55 9.40 8.43 -2.62
CA HIS A 55 10.44 7.42 -2.80
C HIS A 55 10.52 6.84 -4.23
N GLY A 56 9.68 7.30 -5.16
CA GLY A 56 9.69 6.87 -6.56
C GLY A 56 9.09 5.48 -6.82
N PHE A 57 8.34 4.91 -5.87
CA PHE A 57 7.65 3.64 -6.05
C PHE A 57 6.30 3.77 -6.76
N LEU A 58 5.70 4.96 -6.72
CA LEU A 58 4.43 5.29 -7.38
C LEU A 58 4.58 6.61 -8.14
N ALA A 59 3.79 6.76 -9.20
CA ALA A 59 3.58 8.02 -9.89
C ALA A 59 2.07 8.28 -9.95
N GLU A 60 1.65 9.52 -9.77
CA GLU A 60 0.26 9.90 -10.03
C GLU A 60 0.17 10.37 -11.47
N GLU A 61 -0.68 9.72 -12.25
CA GLU A 61 -1.14 10.28 -13.51
C GLU A 61 -2.13 11.39 -13.13
N ALA A 62 -1.66 12.63 -13.11
CA ALA A 62 -2.55 13.77 -13.16
C ALA A 62 -3.15 13.77 -14.58
N ASP A 63 -4.38 13.26 -14.71
CA ASP A 63 -5.18 13.45 -15.92
C ASP A 63 -5.22 14.97 -16.18
N GLY A 64 -4.64 15.39 -17.31
CA GLY A 64 -4.48 16.79 -17.71
C GLY A 64 -5.77 17.43 -18.17
#